data_AF-A0A6C0KYG4-F1
#
_entry.id   AF-A0A6C0KYG4-F1
#
_cell.length_a   1.000
_cell.length_b   1.000
_cell.length_c   1.000
_cell.angle_alpha   90.00
_cell.angle_beta   90.00
_cell.angle_gamma   90.00
#
_symmetry.space_group_name_H-M   'P 1'
#
loop_
_entity.id
_entity.type
_entity.pdbx_description
1 polymer ?
#
loop_
_entity_poly.entity_id
_entity_poly.type
_entity_poly.pdbx_seq_one_letter_code
_entity_poly.pdbx_strand_id
1 'polypeptide(L)'
;MNIYYFFKTSIIFCLSVHHTNALKPTKLPSGKDRVYKFNHNNPELDVGKITASAASFVSRHWLNNIILPKRICQEDTLIIEKINKLEQFMQDQFTRHREMDIEYLAWMPQGISSEILFLIVVEAKEDKLVLRMLINSPFWESNQISTDCLLESLNSFSLIRGKTLDIDSFLSNNIRYKLIWQDFKLEQL
;
A
#
# COMPACT_ATOMS: atom_id res chain seq x y z
N MET A 1 7.97 -34.37 -51.23
CA MET A 1 6.87 -33.58 -51.79
C MET A 1 5.76 -33.54 -50.75
N ASN A 2 5.36 -32.32 -50.34
CA ASN A 2 4.30 -31.93 -49.38
C ASN A 2 4.52 -32.32 -47.90
N ILE A 3 4.88 -31.40 -46.99
CA ILE A 3 4.19 -30.18 -46.46
C ILE A 3 3.09 -30.54 -45.46
N TYR A 4 3.09 -29.80 -44.33
CA TYR A 4 2.10 -29.69 -43.22
C TYR A 4 2.49 -30.45 -41.94
N TYR A 5 2.57 -29.86 -40.73
CA TYR A 5 2.30 -28.50 -40.25
C TYR A 5 3.20 -28.23 -39.03
N PHE A 6 3.84 -27.06 -39.02
CA PHE A 6 4.51 -26.45 -37.87
C PHE A 6 3.49 -26.23 -36.73
N PHE A 7 3.62 -26.92 -35.61
CA PHE A 7 3.01 -26.46 -34.35
C PHE A 7 3.93 -25.40 -33.74
N LYS A 8 3.69 -24.16 -34.13
CA LYS A 8 4.31 -22.98 -33.55
C LYS A 8 3.60 -22.71 -32.22
N THR A 9 4.11 -23.29 -31.13
CA THR A 9 3.68 -22.95 -29.77
C THR A 9 4.18 -21.55 -29.43
N SER A 10 3.41 -20.54 -29.84
CA SER A 10 3.53 -19.19 -29.30
C SER A 10 2.95 -19.19 -27.89
N ILE A 11 3.83 -19.41 -26.90
CA ILE A 11 3.54 -19.09 -25.51
C ILE A 11 3.46 -17.56 -25.44
N ILE A 12 2.24 -17.02 -25.43
CA ILE A 12 1.99 -15.62 -25.13
C ILE A 12 2.20 -15.48 -23.62
N PHE A 13 3.40 -15.07 -23.22
CA PHE A 13 3.67 -14.60 -21.87
C PHE A 13 2.90 -13.28 -21.70
N CYS A 14 1.70 -13.37 -21.13
CA CYS A 14 0.93 -12.20 -20.76
C CYS A 14 1.57 -11.61 -19.50
N LEU A 15 2.61 -10.79 -19.68
CA LEU A 15 3.11 -9.91 -18.64
C LEU A 15 1.99 -8.87 -18.39
N SER A 16 1.13 -9.16 -17.43
CA SER A 16 0.24 -8.17 -16.84
C SER A 16 1.10 -7.16 -16.08
N VAL A 17 1.68 -6.22 -16.83
CA VAL A 17 2.28 -5.00 -16.27
C VAL A 17 1.11 -4.22 -15.68
N HIS A 18 0.88 -4.37 -14.38
CA HIS A 18 0.03 -3.46 -13.64
C HIS A 18 0.69 -2.08 -13.75
N HIS A 19 0.17 -1.26 -14.66
CA HIS A 19 0.51 0.15 -14.75
C HIS A 19 0.13 0.80 -13.42
N THR A 20 1.08 0.93 -12.51
CA THR A 20 0.96 1.79 -11.33
C THR A 20 0.92 3.22 -11.83
N ASN A 21 -0.28 3.72 -12.11
CA ASN A 21 -0.49 5.09 -12.52
C ASN A 21 -0.28 6.00 -11.31
N ALA A 22 0.93 6.53 -11.19
CA ALA A 22 1.18 7.63 -10.27
C ALA A 22 0.58 8.92 -10.87
N LEU A 23 -0.28 9.60 -10.11
CA LEU A 23 -1.00 10.80 -10.55
C LEU A 23 -0.06 11.92 -11.02
N LYS A 24 -0.29 12.51 -12.19
CA LYS A 24 0.56 13.60 -12.71
C LYS A 24 0.49 14.86 -11.82
N PRO A 25 1.59 15.65 -11.68
CA PRO A 25 1.71 16.71 -10.67
C PRO A 25 0.85 17.97 -10.83
N THR A 26 -0.16 17.98 -11.68
CA THR A 26 -0.80 19.25 -12.08
C THR A 26 -2.30 19.17 -12.39
N LYS A 27 -2.97 18.05 -12.12
CA LYS A 27 -4.43 17.94 -12.33
C LYS A 27 -5.14 17.23 -11.18
N LEU A 28 -5.28 17.93 -10.05
CA LEU A 28 -6.56 18.46 -9.54
C LEU A 28 -6.42 18.74 -8.03
N PRO A 29 -6.63 19.99 -7.58
CA PRO A 29 -6.83 20.31 -6.17
C PRO A 29 -8.26 19.89 -5.81
N SER A 30 -8.50 18.60 -5.58
CA SER A 30 -9.83 18.11 -5.19
C SER A 30 -9.73 16.79 -4.43
N GLY A 31 -9.05 16.79 -3.28
CA GLY A 31 -9.32 15.77 -2.25
C GLY A 31 -10.81 15.74 -1.87
N LYS A 32 -11.52 16.87 -2.07
CA LYS A 32 -12.94 17.05 -1.70
C LYS A 32 -13.97 16.23 -2.49
N ASP A 33 -13.68 15.78 -3.71
CA ASP A 33 -14.69 15.12 -4.58
C ASP A 33 -14.40 13.64 -4.84
N ARG A 34 -13.32 13.08 -4.29
CA ARG A 34 -12.98 11.66 -4.48
C ARG A 34 -13.60 10.83 -3.37
N VAL A 35 -14.47 9.90 -3.75
CA VAL A 35 -15.05 8.90 -2.84
C VAL A 35 -14.55 7.53 -3.27
N TYR A 36 -13.94 6.80 -2.33
CA TYR A 36 -13.56 5.41 -2.56
C TYR A 36 -14.60 4.49 -1.94
N LYS A 37 -14.82 3.35 -2.58
CA LYS A 37 -15.74 2.32 -2.12
C LYS A 37 -14.94 1.16 -1.58
N PHE A 38 -15.17 0.83 -0.32
CA PHE A 38 -14.62 -0.35 0.31
C PHE A 38 -15.28 -1.62 -0.26
N ASN A 39 -14.48 -2.64 -0.56
CA ASN A 39 -15.00 -3.92 -1.03
C ASN A 39 -15.48 -4.80 0.12
N HIS A 40 -16.70 -4.55 0.59
CA HIS A 40 -17.31 -5.31 1.69
C HIS A 40 -17.39 -6.82 1.47
N ASN A 41 -17.47 -7.28 0.21
CA ASN A 41 -17.62 -8.71 -0.07
C ASN A 41 -16.29 -9.44 -0.07
N ASN A 42 -15.21 -8.77 -0.49
CA ASN A 42 -13.87 -9.34 -0.59
C ASN A 42 -12.81 -8.26 -0.24
N PRO A 43 -12.68 -7.86 1.04
CA PRO A 43 -11.80 -6.77 1.47
C PRO A 43 -10.33 -6.94 1.08
N GLU A 44 -9.86 -8.18 1.03
CA GLU A 44 -8.49 -8.53 0.65
C GLU A 44 -8.14 -8.13 -0.79
N LEU A 45 -9.13 -8.00 -1.68
CA LEU A 45 -8.90 -7.62 -3.08
C LEU A 45 -8.53 -6.15 -3.20
N ASP A 46 -8.82 -5.34 -2.18
CA ASP A 46 -8.34 -3.95 -2.11
C ASP A 46 -6.83 -3.91 -1.75
N VAL A 47 -6.20 -5.02 -1.38
CA VAL A 47 -4.77 -5.11 -1.03
C VAL A 47 -4.00 -5.89 -2.09
N GLY A 48 -3.08 -5.20 -2.77
CA GLY A 48 -2.19 -5.80 -3.76
C GLY A 48 -0.75 -5.91 -3.26
N LYS A 49 -0.07 -7.02 -3.54
CA LYS A 49 1.40 -7.09 -3.38
C LYS A 49 2.08 -6.27 -4.47
N ILE A 50 3.10 -5.51 -4.09
CA ILE A 50 3.94 -4.73 -4.99
C ILE A 50 5.42 -5.04 -4.73
N THR A 51 6.28 -4.73 -5.70
CA THR A 51 7.73 -4.87 -5.50
C THR A 51 8.27 -3.73 -4.64
N ALA A 52 9.44 -3.94 -4.01
CA ALA A 52 10.17 -2.86 -3.34
C ALA A 52 10.44 -1.68 -4.28
N SER A 53 10.76 -1.95 -5.55
CA SER A 53 10.99 -0.93 -6.57
C SER A 53 9.73 -0.12 -6.90
N ALA A 54 8.55 -0.76 -6.95
CA ALA A 54 7.28 -0.08 -7.15
C ALA A 54 6.93 0.79 -5.93
N ALA A 55 7.13 0.27 -4.71
CA ALA A 55 6.93 1.04 -3.49
C ALA A 55 7.82 2.29 -3.44
N SER A 56 9.12 2.16 -3.74
CA SER A 56 10.06 3.29 -3.82
C SER A 56 9.74 4.27 -4.94
N PHE A 57 9.21 3.78 -6.06
CA PHE A 57 8.76 4.67 -7.15
C PHE A 57 7.57 5.52 -6.72
N VAL A 58 6.56 4.90 -6.10
CA VAL A 58 5.35 5.59 -5.63
C VAL A 58 5.68 6.58 -4.52
N SER A 59 6.48 6.19 -3.53
CA SER A 59 6.90 7.06 -2.42
C SER A 59 7.65 8.29 -2.91
N ARG A 60 8.63 8.12 -3.82
CA ARG A 60 9.38 9.23 -4.43
C ARG A 60 8.50 10.12 -5.28
N HIS A 61 7.54 9.54 -5.98
CA HIS A 61 6.58 10.32 -6.75
C HIS A 61 5.74 11.21 -5.81
N TRP A 62 5.20 10.67 -4.72
CA TRP A 62 4.51 11.48 -3.70
C TRP A 62 5.40 12.57 -3.12
N LEU A 63 6.65 12.23 -2.76
CA LEU A 63 7.63 13.17 -2.24
C LEU A 63 7.85 14.36 -3.20
N ASN A 64 8.05 14.08 -4.48
CA ASN A 64 8.23 15.13 -5.49
C ASN A 64 7.01 16.05 -5.56
N ASN A 65 5.80 15.51 -5.48
CA ASN A 65 4.58 16.32 -5.49
C ASN A 65 4.44 17.20 -4.25
N ILE A 66 4.91 16.74 -3.09
CA ILE A 66 4.91 17.50 -1.85
C ILE A 66 5.96 18.62 -1.87
N ILE A 67 7.13 18.39 -2.49
CA ILE A 67 8.26 19.33 -2.48
C ILE A 67 8.16 20.40 -3.59
N LEU A 68 7.49 20.09 -4.71
CA LEU A 68 7.32 21.04 -5.83
C LEU A 68 6.69 22.40 -5.45
N PRO A 69 5.68 22.47 -4.55
CA PRO A 69 5.15 23.73 -4.03
C PRO A 69 6.16 24.55 -3.21
N LYS A 70 6.03 25.88 -3.24
CA LYS A 70 6.92 26.81 -2.48
C LYS A 70 6.79 26.72 -0.96
N ARG A 71 5.73 26.08 -0.45
CA ARG A 71 5.46 25.93 0.99
C ARG A 71 4.95 24.52 1.25
N ILE A 72 5.62 23.82 2.15
CA ILE A 72 5.23 22.49 2.62
C ILE A 72 4.26 22.66 3.79
N CYS A 73 3.13 21.93 3.74
CA CYS A 73 2.16 21.92 4.83
C CYS A 73 2.69 21.07 6.00
N GLN A 74 2.19 21.32 7.22
CA GLN A 74 2.67 20.59 8.40
C GLN A 74 2.29 19.10 8.31
N GLU A 75 1.11 18.80 7.74
CA GLU A 75 0.59 17.46 7.53
C GLU A 75 1.51 16.65 6.59
N ASP A 76 2.03 17.30 5.56
CA ASP A 76 2.94 16.70 4.58
C ASP A 76 4.30 16.35 5.19
N THR A 77 4.73 17.07 6.22
CA THR A 77 6.01 16.82 6.91
C THR A 77 6.04 15.41 7.50
N LEU A 78 4.93 14.95 8.08
CA LEU A 78 4.80 13.58 8.60
C LEU A 78 4.87 12.52 7.49
N ILE A 79 4.35 12.82 6.30
CA ILE A 79 4.39 11.92 5.15
C ILE A 79 5.83 11.85 4.61
N ILE A 80 6.53 12.98 4.50
CA ILE A 80 7.95 13.04 4.13
C ILE A 80 8.79 12.19 5.09
N GLU A 81 8.61 12.33 6.40
CA GLU A 81 9.34 11.54 7.39
C GLU A 81 9.11 10.03 7.20
N LYS A 82 7.88 9.62 6.93
CA LYS A 82 7.55 8.21 6.65
C LYS A 82 8.20 7.71 5.36
N ILE A 83 8.22 8.52 4.31
CA ILE A 83 8.89 8.20 3.04
C ILE A 83 10.40 8.04 3.27
N ASN A 84 11.04 8.97 3.99
CA ASN A 84 12.45 8.87 4.31
C ASN A 84 12.77 7.61 5.12
N LYS A 85 11.92 7.26 6.10
CA LYS A 85 12.03 6.01 6.86
C LYS A 85 11.90 4.78 5.94
N LEU A 86 11.04 4.82 4.92
CA LEU A 86 10.88 3.72 3.97
C LEU A 86 12.15 3.50 3.15
N GLU A 87 12.70 4.58 2.56
CA GLU A 87 13.90 4.49 1.74
C GLU A 87 15.10 4.03 2.58
N GLN A 88 15.23 4.54 3.81
CA GLN A 88 16.25 4.07 4.74
C GLN A 88 16.06 2.59 5.07
N PHE A 89 14.82 2.17 5.36
CA PHE A 89 14.51 0.77 5.64
C PHE A 89 14.88 -0.15 4.47
N MET A 90 14.52 0.22 3.24
CA MET A 90 14.89 -0.53 2.04
C MET A 90 16.41 -0.65 1.91
N GLN A 91 17.15 0.45 2.06
CA GLN A 91 18.61 0.47 1.99
C GLN A 91 19.26 -0.40 3.09
N ASP A 92 18.72 -0.36 4.29
CA ASP A 92 19.17 -1.20 5.41
C ASP A 92 18.94 -2.68 5.12
N GLN A 93 17.82 -3.07 4.49
CA GLN A 93 17.58 -4.47 4.07
C GLN A 93 18.59 -4.95 3.02
N PHE A 94 19.00 -4.09 2.08
CA PHE A 94 20.00 -4.46 1.07
C PHE A 94 21.41 -4.58 1.65
N THR A 95 21.75 -3.75 2.65
CA THR A 95 23.11 -3.69 3.20
C THR A 95 23.31 -4.67 4.35
N ARG A 96 22.32 -4.77 5.24
CA ARG A 96 22.32 -5.70 6.37
C ARG A 96 21.56 -6.92 5.90
N HIS A 97 22.26 -8.00 5.61
CA HIS A 97 21.70 -9.31 5.22
C HIS A 97 20.92 -9.93 6.40
N ARG A 98 19.87 -9.26 6.89
CA ARG A 98 18.92 -9.82 7.83
C ARG A 98 17.94 -10.63 7.03
N GLU A 99 17.79 -11.90 7.40
CA GLU A 99 16.80 -12.82 6.83
C GLU A 99 15.39 -12.46 7.32
N MET A 100 14.91 -11.27 6.96
CA MET A 100 13.52 -10.90 7.15
C MET A 100 12.80 -11.06 5.82
N ASP A 101 11.71 -11.85 5.82
CA ASP A 101 10.83 -11.93 4.67
C ASP A 101 9.92 -10.70 4.65
N ILE A 102 10.35 -9.67 3.91
CA ILE A 102 9.65 -8.40 3.82
C ILE A 102 8.75 -8.39 2.58
N GLU A 103 7.47 -8.06 2.80
CA GLU A 103 6.53 -7.82 1.72
C GLU A 103 6.06 -6.37 1.70
N TYR A 104 5.94 -5.83 0.49
CA TYR A 104 5.40 -4.49 0.23
C TYR A 104 4.00 -4.64 -0.34
N LEU A 105 3.04 -3.97 0.26
CA LEU A 105 1.64 -3.99 -0.17
C LEU A 105 1.17 -2.57 -0.50
N ALA A 106 0.15 -2.51 -1.36
CA ALA A 106 -0.59 -1.30 -1.68
C ALA A 106 -2.07 -1.53 -1.39
N TRP A 107 -2.69 -0.62 -0.65
CA TRP A 107 -4.15 -0.59 -0.52
C TRP A 107 -4.74 0.37 -1.55
N MET A 108 -5.64 -0.18 -2.38
CA MET A 108 -6.19 0.41 -3.59
C MET A 108 -7.71 0.14 -3.66
N PRO A 109 -8.50 0.68 -2.72
CA PRO A 109 -9.96 0.51 -2.74
C PRO A 109 -10.54 1.08 -4.03
N GLN A 110 -11.71 0.57 -4.43
CA GLN A 110 -12.32 0.93 -5.70
C GLN A 110 -12.66 2.43 -5.77
N GLY A 111 -12.13 3.11 -6.77
CA GLY A 111 -12.41 4.52 -7.06
C GLY A 111 -12.68 4.76 -8.54
N ILE A 112 -12.77 6.03 -8.93
CA ILE A 112 -12.84 6.45 -10.34
C ILE A 112 -11.57 6.01 -11.10
N SER A 113 -10.44 6.00 -10.40
CA SER A 113 -9.14 5.53 -10.85
C SER A 113 -8.58 4.51 -9.85
N SER A 114 -7.75 3.59 -10.35
CA SER A 114 -6.95 2.70 -9.48
C SER A 114 -5.82 3.53 -8.87
N GLU A 115 -5.98 3.91 -7.60
CA GLU A 115 -5.04 4.75 -6.88
C GLU A 115 -4.54 4.05 -5.63
N ILE A 116 -3.25 4.19 -5.35
CA ILE A 116 -2.67 3.70 -4.10
C ILE A 116 -2.97 4.74 -3.04
N LEU A 117 -3.76 4.36 -2.03
CA LEU A 117 -4.03 5.21 -0.88
C LEU A 117 -3.01 5.00 0.22
N PHE A 118 -2.53 3.77 0.39
CA PHE A 118 -1.55 3.43 1.41
C PHE A 118 -0.48 2.49 0.86
N LEU A 119 0.78 2.83 1.12
CA LEU A 119 1.90 1.89 1.06
C LEU A 119 2.08 1.24 2.42
N ILE A 120 2.21 -0.07 2.41
CA ILE A 120 2.22 -0.90 3.61
C ILE A 120 3.46 -1.79 3.54
N VAL A 121 4.22 -1.86 4.63
CA VAL A 121 5.34 -2.79 4.77
C VAL A 121 4.99 -3.78 5.86
N VAL A 122 5.04 -5.07 5.53
CA VAL A 122 4.84 -6.16 6.47
C VAL A 122 6.04 -7.09 6.49
N GLU A 123 6.31 -7.68 7.64
CA GLU A 123 7.23 -8.81 7.78
C GLU A 123 6.40 -10.09 7.85
N ALA A 124 6.62 -10.96 6.86
CA ALA A 124 6.01 -12.26 6.81
C ALA A 124 6.75 -13.24 7.74
N LYS A 125 6.00 -13.85 8.65
CA LYS A 125 6.43 -14.99 9.47
C LYS A 125 5.57 -16.19 9.12
N GLU A 126 5.90 -17.35 9.69
CA GLU A 126 5.18 -18.60 9.44
C GLU A 126 3.66 -18.43 9.65
N ASP A 127 3.23 -18.04 10.86
CA ASP A 127 1.80 -17.94 11.23
C ASP A 127 1.24 -16.51 11.26
N LYS A 128 2.06 -15.50 10.96
CA LYS A 128 1.64 -14.09 11.08
C LYS A 128 2.24 -13.15 10.06
N LEU A 129 1.51 -12.07 9.77
CA LEU A 129 2.00 -10.89 9.06
C LEU A 129 2.15 -9.76 10.08
N VAL A 130 3.37 -9.29 10.30
CA VAL A 130 3.65 -8.22 11.25
C VAL A 130 3.67 -6.88 10.51
N LEU A 131 2.77 -5.97 10.83
CA LEU A 131 2.76 -4.62 10.27
C LEU A 131 3.98 -3.84 10.77
N ARG A 132 4.82 -3.37 9.84
CA ARG A 132 6.04 -2.60 10.16
C ARG A 132 5.86 -1.12 9.86
N MET A 133 5.30 -0.79 8.70
CA MET A 133 5.14 0.62 8.28
C MET A 133 3.83 0.82 7.53
N LEU A 134 3.28 2.03 7.69
CA LEU A 134 2.09 2.49 7.00
C LEU A 134 2.25 3.94 6.55
N ILE A 135 2.18 4.17 5.24
CA ILE A 135 2.37 5.47 4.62
C ILE A 135 1.15 5.80 3.79
N ASN A 136 0.41 6.82 4.19
CA ASN A 136 -0.73 7.31 3.45
C ASN A 136 -0.28 8.22 2.29
N SER A 137 -1.06 8.18 1.21
CA SER A 137 -0.96 9.13 0.11
C SER A 137 -1.15 10.56 0.63
N PRO A 138 -0.39 11.55 0.14
CA PRO A 138 -0.62 12.96 0.45
C PRO A 138 -1.91 13.51 -0.20
N PHE A 139 -2.50 12.76 -1.12
CA PHE A 139 -3.75 13.15 -1.79
C PHE A 139 -5.00 12.52 -1.14
N TRP A 140 -4.80 11.73 -0.09
CA TRP A 140 -5.88 11.09 0.65
C TRP A 140 -6.33 11.94 1.83
N GLU A 141 -7.65 12.00 2.03
CA GLU A 141 -8.30 12.63 3.19
C GLU A 141 -9.18 11.59 3.91
N SER A 142 -9.29 11.68 5.24
CA SER A 142 -10.00 10.69 6.06
C SER A 142 -11.51 10.63 5.85
N ASN A 143 -12.08 11.65 5.21
CA ASN A 143 -13.49 11.69 4.80
C ASN A 143 -13.77 10.86 3.52
N GLN A 144 -12.73 10.49 2.75
CA GLN A 144 -12.89 9.78 1.47
C GLN A 144 -13.13 8.29 1.65
N ILE A 145 -12.51 7.68 2.68
CA ILE A 145 -12.69 6.29 3.12
C ILE A 145 -12.09 6.12 4.53
N SER A 146 -12.74 5.36 5.40
CA SER A 146 -12.23 5.12 6.77
C SER A 146 -10.96 4.28 6.76
N THR A 147 -10.07 4.55 7.70
CA THR A 147 -8.90 3.70 8.00
C THR A 147 -9.26 2.38 8.65
N ASP A 148 -10.51 2.19 9.09
CA ASP A 148 -10.99 0.90 9.58
C ASP A 148 -11.17 -0.09 8.43
N CYS A 149 -11.61 0.39 7.27
CA CYS A 149 -11.68 -0.41 6.04
C CYS A 149 -10.29 -0.93 5.64
N LEU A 150 -9.23 -0.15 5.84
CA LEU A 150 -7.85 -0.61 5.63
C LEU A 150 -7.49 -1.74 6.59
N LEU A 151 -7.82 -1.60 7.88
CA LEU A 151 -7.54 -2.64 8.87
C LEU A 151 -8.30 -3.93 8.55
N GLU A 152 -9.56 -3.82 8.16
CA GLU A 152 -10.39 -4.95 7.72
C GLU A 152 -9.81 -5.62 6.47
N SER A 153 -9.37 -4.83 5.47
CA SER A 153 -8.71 -5.33 4.26
C SER A 153 -7.44 -6.11 4.59
N LEU A 154 -6.61 -5.60 5.51
CA LEU A 154 -5.38 -6.26 5.95
C LEU A 154 -5.63 -7.52 6.76
N ASN A 155 -6.67 -7.53 7.60
CA ASN A 155 -7.10 -8.71 8.33
C ASN A 155 -7.58 -9.80 7.36
N SER A 156 -8.47 -9.47 6.43
CA SER A 156 -8.94 -10.42 5.40
C SER A 156 -7.78 -10.97 4.56
N PHE A 157 -6.88 -10.08 4.12
CA PHE A 157 -5.68 -10.46 3.35
C PHE A 157 -4.76 -11.42 4.12
N SER A 158 -4.64 -11.25 5.44
CA SER A 158 -3.86 -12.16 6.29
C SER A 158 -4.56 -13.50 6.46
N LEU A 159 -5.86 -13.50 6.75
CA LEU A 159 -6.67 -14.69 7.00
C LEU A 159 -6.73 -15.63 5.80
N ILE A 160 -6.92 -15.10 4.58
CA ILE A 160 -6.95 -15.90 3.35
C ILE A 160 -5.61 -16.60 3.07
N ARG A 161 -4.52 -16.06 3.64
CA ARG A 161 -3.18 -16.67 3.58
C ARG A 161 -2.90 -17.62 4.74
N GLY A 162 -3.89 -17.89 5.59
CA GLY A 162 -3.73 -18.71 6.79
C GLY A 162 -2.89 -18.04 7.88
N LYS A 163 -2.79 -16.71 7.88
CA LYS A 163 -1.95 -15.94 8.82
C LYS A 163 -2.79 -15.01 9.68
N THR A 164 -2.28 -14.69 10.86
CA THR A 164 -2.82 -13.63 11.72
C THR A 164 -2.14 -12.29 11.46
N LEU A 165 -2.87 -11.18 11.53
CA LEU A 165 -2.28 -9.85 11.44
C LEU A 165 -1.81 -9.38 12.82
N ASP A 166 -0.53 -9.06 12.96
CA ASP A 166 0.06 -8.49 14.17
C ASP A 166 0.39 -7.01 13.94
N ILE A 167 -0.36 -6.14 14.60
CA ILE A 167 -0.22 -4.67 14.52
C ILE A 167 0.38 -4.05 15.78
N ASP A 168 0.62 -4.83 16.83
CA ASP A 168 0.93 -4.28 18.16
C ASP A 168 2.25 -3.51 18.16
N SER A 169 3.25 -4.06 17.46
CA SER A 169 4.54 -3.39 17.31
C SER A 169 4.43 -2.06 16.56
N PHE A 170 3.51 -1.97 15.59
CA PHE A 170 3.23 -0.73 14.85
C PHE A 170 2.52 0.28 15.74
N LEU A 171 1.48 -0.15 16.48
CA LEU A 171 0.67 0.73 17.33
C LEU A 171 1.45 1.37 18.48
N SER A 172 2.46 0.68 19.02
CA SER A 172 3.32 1.22 20.09
C SER A 172 4.02 2.52 19.70
N ASN A 173 4.34 2.70 18.41
CA ASN A 173 5.03 3.87 17.87
C ASN A 173 4.11 4.81 17.07
N ASN A 174 2.84 4.46 16.89
CA ASN A 174 1.89 5.18 16.04
C ASN A 174 0.59 5.50 16.78
N ILE A 175 0.67 6.44 17.72
CA ILE A 175 -0.43 6.80 18.64
C ILE A 175 -1.73 7.14 17.90
N ARG A 176 -1.67 7.83 16.75
CA ARG A 176 -2.86 8.17 15.95
C ARG A 176 -3.66 6.91 15.56
N TYR A 177 -3.00 5.89 15.02
CA TYR A 177 -3.67 4.65 14.63
C TYR A 177 -4.08 3.83 15.86
N LYS A 178 -3.33 3.94 16.96
CA LYS A 178 -3.73 3.32 18.22
C LYS A 178 -5.07 3.87 18.72
N LEU A 179 -5.28 5.18 18.64
CA LEU A 179 -6.55 5.79 19.02
C LEU A 179 -7.68 5.38 18.07
N ILE A 180 -7.46 5.48 16.75
CA ILE A 180 -8.50 5.18 15.76
C ILE A 180 -8.92 3.70 15.79
N TRP A 181 -7.95 2.77 15.85
CA TRP A 181 -8.24 1.33 15.82
C TRP A 181 -8.55 0.73 17.19
N GLN A 182 -8.44 1.50 18.27
CA GLN A 182 -8.96 1.08 19.58
C GLN A 182 -10.48 1.05 19.58
N ASP A 183 -11.12 2.04 18.98
CA ASP A 183 -12.58 2.11 18.86
C ASP A 183 -13.13 0.95 18.02
N PHE A 184 -12.43 0.58 16.94
CA PHE A 184 -12.76 -0.59 16.12
C PHE A 184 -12.79 -1.91 16.91
N LYS A 185 -11.86 -2.12 17.85
CA LYS A 185 -11.84 -3.33 18.70
C LYS A 185 -13.03 -3.38 19.67
N LEU A 186 -13.64 -2.25 20.01
CA LEU A 186 -14.78 -2.18 20.92
C LEU A 186 -16.11 -2.47 20.21
N GLU A 187 -16.23 -2.17 18.92
CA GLU A 187 -17.45 -2.42 18.13
C GLU A 187 -17.63 -3.89 17.69
N GLN A 188 -16.55 -4.69 17.76
CA GLN A 188 -16.57 -6.13 17.40
C GLN A 188 -16.77 -7.08 18.60
N LEU A 189 -16.94 -6.54 19.82
CA LEU A 189 -17.24 -7.28 21.05
C LEU A 189 -18.74 -7.23 21.37
#